data_AF-A0A1V2K185-F1
#
_entry.id   AF-A0A1V2K185-F1
#
_cell.length_a   1.000
_cell.length_b   1.000
_cell.length_c   1.000
_cell.angle_alpha   90.00
_cell.angle_beta   90.00
_cell.angle_gamma   90.00
#
_symmetry.space_group_name_H-M   'P 1'
#
loop_
_entity.id
_entity.type
_entity.pdbx_description
1 polymer ?
#
loop_
_entity_poly.entity_id
_entity_poly.type
_entity_poly.pdbx_seq_one_letter_code
_entity_poly.pdbx_strand_id
1 'polypeptide(L)'
;MVDFKKQLPVSISRQADKIMAEIQKSGSMIMAVKAGARANGFVLGLQCSASITDDAAQLLQTEFDISTEIKLKELSVWSVPQY
;
A
#
# COMPACT_ATOMS: atom_id res chain seq x y z
N MET A 1 15.24 2.15 -3.49
CA MET A 1 13.95 2.47 -2.86
C MET A 1 14.06 3.89 -2.34
N VAL A 2 13.29 4.84 -2.89
CA VAL A 2 13.27 6.22 -2.40
C VAL A 2 12.61 6.20 -1.02
N ASP A 3 13.28 6.75 0.00
CA ASP A 3 12.75 6.78 1.36
C ASP A 3 11.70 7.89 1.47
N PHE A 4 10.51 7.63 0.90
CA PHE A 4 9.35 8.55 0.90
C PHE A 4 8.93 8.95 2.32
N LYS A 5 9.33 8.17 3.33
CA LYS A 5 9.05 8.43 4.75
C LYS A 5 9.70 9.72 5.27
N LYS A 6 10.78 10.21 4.64
CA LYS A 6 11.41 11.48 5.04
C LYS A 6 10.55 12.71 4.76
N GLN A 7 9.53 12.58 3.92
CA GLN A 7 8.63 13.67 3.53
C GLN A 7 7.28 13.63 4.27
N LEU A 8 7.06 12.62 5.11
CA LEU A 8 5.80 12.40 5.80
C LEU A 8 5.92 12.74 7.30
N PRO A 9 4.90 13.39 7.89
CA PRO A 9 4.78 13.50 9.34
C PRO A 9 4.86 12.12 10.01
N VAL A 10 5.51 12.04 11.17
CA VAL A 10 5.78 10.76 11.88
C VAL A 10 4.52 9.91 12.08
N SER A 11 3.38 10.54 12.42
CA SER A 11 2.10 9.86 12.59
C SER A 11 1.59 9.22 11.29
N ILE A 12 1.76 9.91 10.17
CA ILE A 12 1.37 9.44 8.83
C ILE A 12 2.29 8.29 8.40
N SER A 13 3.61 8.43 8.59
CA SER A 13 4.57 7.36 8.29
C SER A 13 4.26 6.08 9.06
N ARG A 14 3.94 6.18 10.36
CA ARG A 14 3.58 5.02 11.18
C ARG A 14 2.29 4.35 10.70
N GLN A 15 1.30 5.16 10.32
CA GLN A 15 0.03 4.63 9.81
C GLN A 15 0.21 3.97 8.44
N ALA A 16 1.03 4.57 7.57
CA ALA A 16 1.40 3.98 6.28
C ALA A 16 2.10 2.63 6.46
N ASP A 17 3.04 2.54 7.41
CA ASP A 17 3.72 1.28 7.73
C ASP A 17 2.77 0.19 8.22
N LYS A 18 1.76 0.57 9.01
CA LYS A 18 0.72 -0.38 9.45
C LYS A 18 -0.08 -0.92 8.28
N ILE A 19 -0.53 -0.04 7.37
CA ILE A 19 -1.28 -0.44 6.17
C ILE A 19 -0.42 -1.33 5.28
N MET A 20 0.85 -0.98 5.10
CA MET A 20 1.81 -1.78 4.33
C MET A 20 1.96 -3.19 4.91
N ALA A 21 2.10 -3.30 6.24
CA ALA A 21 2.17 -4.58 6.92
C ALA A 21 0.87 -5.40 6.78
N GLU A 22 -0.30 -4.75 6.75
CA GLU A 22 -1.59 -5.43 6.50
C GLU A 22 -1.67 -6.00 5.08
N ILE A 23 -1.19 -5.26 4.08
CA ILE A 23 -1.08 -5.75 2.69
C ILE A 23 -0.16 -6.98 2.67
N GLN A 24 1.08 -6.84 3.15
CA GLN A 24 2.10 -7.90 3.11
C GLN A 24 1.74 -9.15 3.92
N LYS A 25 0.88 -9.05 4.93
CA LYS A 25 0.41 -10.19 5.74
C LYS A 25 -0.91 -10.77 5.26
N SER A 26 -1.48 -10.26 4.18
CA SER A 26 -2.76 -10.76 3.67
C SER A 26 -2.66 -12.22 3.23
N GLY A 27 -3.52 -13.08 3.80
CA GLY A 27 -3.52 -14.53 3.53
C GLY A 27 -4.42 -14.99 2.37
N SER A 28 -5.12 -14.05 1.71
CA SER A 28 -5.97 -14.35 0.56
C SER A 28 -6.09 -13.13 -0.36
N MET A 29 -6.40 -13.35 -1.64
CA MET A 29 -6.57 -12.27 -2.61
C MET A 29 -7.61 -11.25 -2.14
N ILE A 30 -8.73 -11.71 -1.57
CA ILE A 30 -9.78 -10.82 -1.04
C ILE A 30 -9.23 -9.91 0.05
N MET A 31 -8.42 -10.44 0.96
CA MET A 31 -7.80 -9.63 2.02
C MET A 31 -6.80 -8.62 1.46
N ALA A 32 -5.97 -9.03 0.49
CA ALA A 32 -5.01 -8.15 -0.16
C ALA A 32 -5.70 -6.99 -0.88
N VAL A 33 -6.77 -7.27 -1.64
CA VAL A 33 -7.59 -6.22 -2.31
C VAL A 33 -8.22 -5.28 -1.28
N LYS A 34 -8.79 -5.81 -0.18
CA LYS A 34 -9.37 -4.96 0.88
C LYS A 34 -8.31 -4.07 1.54
N ALA A 35 -7.12 -4.59 1.78
CA ALA A 35 -6.02 -3.81 2.34
C ALA A 35 -5.56 -2.71 1.37
N GLY A 36 -5.42 -3.03 0.08
CA GLY A 36 -5.12 -2.04 -0.98
C GLY A 36 -6.20 -0.95 -1.09
N ALA A 37 -7.48 -1.30 -1.01
CA ALA A 37 -8.57 -0.33 -1.00
C ALA A 37 -8.52 0.61 0.22
N ARG A 38 -8.18 0.08 1.42
CA ARG A 38 -7.94 0.92 2.61
C ARG A 38 -6.75 1.86 2.41
N ALA A 39 -5.69 1.38 1.75
CA ALA A 39 -4.52 2.18 1.45
C ALA A 39 -4.85 3.35 0.52
N ASN A 40 -5.61 3.11 -0.55
CA ASN A 40 -6.11 4.15 -1.44
C ASN A 40 -6.98 5.17 -0.70
N GLY A 41 -7.92 4.71 0.14
CA GLY A 41 -8.74 5.59 0.96
C GLY A 41 -7.91 6.45 1.95
N PHE A 42 -6.83 5.90 2.49
CA PHE A 42 -5.91 6.63 3.35
C PHE A 42 -5.19 7.75 2.58
N VAL A 43 -4.65 7.47 1.40
CA VAL A 43 -3.98 8.50 0.57
C VAL A 43 -4.94 9.61 0.17
N LEU A 44 -6.13 9.26 -0.33
CA LEU A 44 -7.17 10.22 -0.68
C LEU A 44 -7.55 11.10 0.51
N GLY A 45 -7.71 10.51 1.70
CA GLY A 45 -7.99 11.24 2.92
C GLY A 45 -6.92 12.29 3.24
N LEU A 46 -5.64 11.93 3.11
CA LEU A 46 -4.51 12.85 3.35
C LEU A 46 -4.44 13.99 2.33
N GLN A 47 -4.76 13.72 1.06
CA GLN A 47 -4.83 14.74 0.02
C GLN A 47 -5.98 15.71 0.29
N CYS A 48 -7.18 15.20 0.58
CA CYS A 48 -8.35 16.03 0.87
C CYS A 48 -8.16 16.90 2.13
N SER A 49 -7.41 16.43 3.12
CA SER A 49 -7.09 17.20 4.32
C SER A 49 -5.85 18.09 4.17
N ALA A 50 -5.25 18.17 2.98
CA ALA A 50 -3.99 18.89 2.71
C ALA A 50 -2.87 18.55 3.71
N SER A 51 -2.86 17.31 4.22
CA SER A 51 -1.91 16.87 5.25
C SER A 51 -0.55 16.45 4.67
N ILE A 52 -0.50 16.26 3.35
CA ILE A 52 0.69 15.97 2.55
C ILE A 52 0.58 16.68 1.19
N THR A 53 1.69 16.81 0.47
CA THR A 53 1.69 17.31 -0.91
C THR A 53 1.17 16.25 -1.88
N ASP A 54 0.74 16.68 -3.07
CA ASP A 54 0.32 15.76 -4.13
C ASP A 54 1.45 14.82 -4.56
N ASP A 55 2.69 15.31 -4.63
CA ASP A 55 3.86 14.47 -4.93
C ASP A 55 4.06 13.37 -3.86
N ALA A 56 3.92 13.73 -2.58
CA ALA A 56 4.02 12.76 -1.48
C ALA A 56 2.87 11.75 -1.51
N ALA A 57 1.66 12.19 -1.86
CA ALA A 57 0.50 11.32 -2.03
C ALA A 57 0.69 10.32 -3.19
N GLN A 58 1.18 10.80 -4.34
CA GLN A 58 1.44 9.96 -5.50
C GLN A 58 2.52 8.90 -5.22
N LEU A 59 3.61 9.29 -4.53
CA LEU A 59 4.65 8.35 -4.10
C LEU A 59 4.08 7.29 -3.14
N LEU A 60 3.31 7.72 -2.15
CA LEU A 60 2.70 6.82 -1.16
C LEU A 60 1.71 5.84 -1.81
N GLN A 61 0.88 6.33 -2.74
CA GLN A 61 -0.04 5.49 -3.52
C GLN A 61 0.72 4.44 -4.33
N THR A 62 1.77 4.87 -5.04
CA THR A 62 2.60 3.99 -5.88
C THR A 62 3.20 2.84 -5.06
N GLU A 63 3.71 3.11 -3.86
CA GLU A 63 4.28 2.08 -2.98
C GLU A 63 3.20 1.10 -2.48
N PHE A 64 2.01 1.59 -2.12
CA PHE A 64 0.89 0.71 -1.76
C PHE A 64 0.43 -0.17 -2.92
N ASP A 65 0.38 0.38 -4.14
CA ASP A 65 -0.02 -0.35 -5.34
C ASP A 65 1.01 -1.44 -5.67
N ILE A 66 2.31 -1.12 -5.64
CA ILE A 66 3.39 -2.08 -5.85
C ILE A 66 3.29 -3.23 -4.82
N SER A 67 3.14 -2.90 -3.53
CA SER A 67 3.06 -3.95 -2.51
C SER A 67 1.78 -4.79 -2.65
N THR A 68 0.67 -4.19 -3.07
CA THR A 68 -0.59 -4.92 -3.31
C THR A 68 -0.44 -5.84 -4.51
N GLU A 69 0.16 -5.37 -5.59
CA GLU A 69 0.41 -6.15 -6.80
C GLU A 69 1.33 -7.35 -6.51
N ILE A 70 2.45 -7.12 -5.82
CA ILE A 70 3.36 -8.20 -5.39
C ILE A 70 2.57 -9.25 -4.60
N LYS A 71 1.76 -8.80 -3.64
CA LYS A 71 1.00 -9.73 -2.81
C LYS A 71 -0.07 -10.50 -3.57
N LEU A 72 -0.76 -9.86 -4.51
CA LEU A 72 -1.73 -10.54 -5.36
C LEU A 72 -1.05 -11.57 -6.26
N LYS A 73 0.15 -11.28 -6.78
CA LYS A 73 0.94 -12.26 -7.54
C LYS A 73 1.33 -13.46 -6.68
N GLU A 74 1.80 -13.23 -5.44
CA GLU A 74 2.11 -14.30 -4.48
C GLU A 74 0.90 -15.21 -4.18
N LEU A 75 -0.29 -14.61 -4.05
CA LEU A 75 -1.53 -15.32 -3.70
C LEU A 75 -2.26 -15.92 -4.92
N SER A 76 -1.87 -15.51 -6.13
CA SER A 76 -2.40 -16.05 -7.36
C SER A 76 -1.77 -17.42 -7.66
N VAL A 77 -2.50 -18.27 -8.37
CA VAL A 77 -2.11 -19.66 -8.71
C VAL A 77 -0.92 -19.75 -9.70
N TRP A 78 -0.15 -18.67 -9.88
CA TRP A 78 0.97 -18.59 -10.82
C TRP A 78 2.15 -19.51 -10.45
N SER A 79 2.06 -20.23 -9.33
CA SER A 79 3.04 -21.16 -8.79
C SER A 79 2.68 -22.64 -8.90
N VAL A 80 1.66 -23.03 -9.69
CA VAL A 80 1.43 -24.46 -9.99
C VAL A 80 2.14 -24.84 -11.30
N PRO A 81 3.15 -25.73 -11.29
CA PRO A 81 3.69 -26.32 -12.50
C PRO A 81 2.56 -26.98 -13.28
N GLN A 82 2.38 -26.58 -14.54
CA GLN A 82 1.54 -27.34 -15.46
C GLN A 82 2.29 -28.65 -15.75
N TYR A 83 1.67 -29.76 -15.34
CA TYR A 83 2.13 -31.13 -15.56
C TYR A 83 2.51 -31.39 -17.02
#